data_AF-C9RK02-F1
#
_entry.id   AF-C9RK02-F1
#
_cell.length_a   1.000
_cell.length_b   1.000
_cell.length_c   1.000
_cell.angle_alpha   90.00
_cell.angle_beta   90.00
_cell.angle_gamma   90.00
#
_symmetry.space_group_name_H-M   'P 1'
#
loop_
_entity.id
_entity.type
_entity.pdbx_description
1 polymer ?
#
loop_
_entity_poly.entity_id
_entity_poly.type
_entity_poly.pdbx_seq_one_letter_code
_entity_poly.pdbx_strand_id
1 'polypeptide(L)'
;MKKFFLVMTVVLPFSLTACGDSVEKITDDMVRDAIKCETNEYDKAKCDQLTVVYKERKGKFTAEEQKEVEKRVLTKFFEEMALVKEKAKKKK
;
A
#
# COMPACT_ATOMS: atom_id res chain seq x y z
N MET A 1 18.26 50.77 30.04
CA MET A 1 19.10 49.65 29.55
C MET A 1 18.34 48.36 29.86
N LYS A 2 18.17 47.35 29.03
CA LYS A 2 18.54 47.05 27.65
C LYS A 2 17.77 45.75 27.37
N LYS A 3 16.78 45.82 26.48
CA LYS A 3 16.52 44.87 25.38
C LYS A 3 16.59 43.35 25.67
N PHE A 4 15.55 42.65 25.23
CA PHE A 4 15.55 41.58 24.21
C PHE A 4 14.57 40.48 24.62
N PHE A 5 13.39 40.44 24.02
CA PHE A 5 13.10 39.76 22.74
C PHE A 5 12.76 38.28 22.94
N LEU A 6 11.45 38.04 23.11
CA LEU A 6 10.67 37.16 22.24
C LEU A 6 11.47 36.04 21.54
N VAL A 7 11.46 34.86 22.15
CA VAL A 7 11.70 33.57 21.48
C VAL A 7 10.51 32.71 21.90
N MET A 8 9.37 32.75 21.19
CA MET A 8 9.17 32.00 19.94
C MET A 8 9.80 30.61 20.03
N THR A 9 9.43 29.85 21.06
CA THR A 9 9.48 28.39 20.99
C THR A 9 8.46 27.97 19.94
N VAL A 10 8.99 27.88 18.73
CA VAL A 10 8.47 27.25 17.54
C VAL A 10 7.47 26.16 17.95
N VAL A 11 6.19 26.48 17.76
CA VAL A 11 5.20 25.48 17.41
C VAL A 11 5.77 24.85 16.15
N LEU A 12 6.56 23.79 16.31
CA LEU A 12 6.66 22.78 15.29
C LEU A 12 5.24 22.24 15.24
N PRO A 13 4.43 22.52 14.22
CA PRO A 13 3.43 21.55 13.89
C PRO A 13 4.29 20.32 13.58
N PHE A 14 4.34 19.40 14.53
CA PHE A 14 4.39 18.00 14.21
C PHE A 14 3.12 17.73 13.41
N SER A 15 3.05 18.27 12.18
CA SER A 15 2.73 17.52 11.01
C SER A 15 3.73 16.37 10.97
N LEU A 16 3.57 15.46 11.92
CA LEU A 16 3.52 14.04 11.63
C LEU A 16 2.41 13.94 10.57
N THR A 17 2.72 14.34 9.34
CA THR A 17 2.29 13.55 8.20
C THR A 17 2.79 12.18 8.56
N ALA A 18 1.92 11.40 9.21
CA ALA A 18 2.09 9.99 9.36
C ALA A 18 2.64 9.49 8.03
N CYS A 19 3.66 8.64 8.07
CA CYS A 19 4.17 7.93 6.92
C CYS A 19 2.99 7.20 6.26
N GLY A 20 2.25 7.93 5.42
CA GLY A 20 1.07 7.49 4.75
C GLY A 20 1.54 6.56 3.66
N ASP A 21 0.90 5.42 3.53
CA ASP A 21 1.04 4.68 2.30
C ASP A 21 0.72 5.60 1.13
N SER A 22 1.56 5.57 0.10
CA SER A 22 1.18 6.14 -1.18
C SER A 22 0.25 5.17 -1.91
N VAL A 23 -0.58 5.70 -2.80
CA VAL A 23 -1.43 4.90 -3.72
C VAL A 23 -0.59 3.84 -4.43
N GLU A 24 0.63 4.20 -4.84
CA GLU A 24 1.56 3.29 -5.50
C GLU A 24 2.04 2.17 -4.58
N LYS A 25 2.47 2.51 -3.36
CA LYS A 25 2.99 1.52 -2.41
C LYS A 25 1.93 0.51 -1.98
N ILE A 26 0.72 0.97 -1.65
CA ILE A 26 -0.37 0.04 -1.30
C ILE A 26 -0.74 -0.85 -2.49
N THR A 27 -0.73 -0.31 -3.72
CA THR A 27 -1.01 -1.08 -4.93
C THR A 27 0.01 -2.20 -5.10
N ASP A 28 1.30 -1.89 -5.05
CA ASP A 28 2.37 -2.86 -5.28
C ASP A 28 2.40 -3.93 -4.19
N ASP A 29 2.17 -3.53 -2.94
CA ASP A 29 2.05 -4.46 -1.82
C ASP A 29 0.87 -5.42 -2.01
N MET A 30 -0.31 -4.92 -2.38
CA MET A 30 -1.50 -5.72 -2.64
C MET A 30 -1.30 -6.71 -3.78
N VAL A 31 -0.72 -6.26 -4.91
CA VAL A 31 -0.49 -7.11 -6.09
C VAL A 31 0.47 -8.25 -5.76
N ARG A 32 1.61 -7.93 -5.15
CA ARG A 32 2.63 -8.92 -4.77
C ARG A 32 2.06 -9.97 -3.82
N ASP A 33 1.32 -9.55 -2.81
CA ASP A 33 0.75 -10.47 -1.83
C ASP A 33 -0.42 -11.28 -2.40
N ALA A 34 -1.24 -10.69 -3.29
CA ALA A 34 -2.28 -11.41 -4.01
C ALA A 34 -1.69 -12.53 -4.88
N ILE A 35 -0.59 -12.27 -5.58
CA ILE A 35 0.11 -13.30 -6.36
C ILE A 35 0.59 -14.43 -5.46
N LYS A 36 1.19 -14.12 -4.31
CA LYS A 36 1.63 -15.14 -3.35
C LYS A 36 0.49 -15.98 -2.78
N CYS A 37 -0.69 -15.39 -2.61
CA CYS A 37 -1.90 -16.13 -2.27
C CYS A 37 -2.34 -17.05 -3.41
N GLU A 38 -2.35 -16.57 -4.66
CA GLU A 38 -2.72 -17.38 -5.84
C GLU A 38 -1.72 -18.50 -6.15
N THR A 39 -0.43 -18.26 -5.92
CA THR A 39 0.64 -19.26 -6.13
C THR A 39 0.74 -20.24 -4.95
N ASN A 40 -0.08 -20.10 -3.91
CA ASN A 40 -0.04 -20.88 -2.67
C ASN A 40 1.30 -20.77 -1.92
N GLU A 41 2.04 -19.67 -2.10
CA GLU A 41 3.20 -19.34 -1.28
C GLU A 41 2.78 -18.87 0.13
N TYR A 42 1.58 -18.29 0.25
CA TYR A 42 0.95 -17.99 1.53
C TYR A 42 -0.18 -18.97 1.83
N ASP A 43 -0.32 -19.31 3.12
CA ASP A 43 -1.48 -20.06 3.59
C ASP A 43 -2.74 -19.19 3.62
N LYS A 44 -3.89 -19.86 3.70
CA LYS A 44 -5.20 -19.20 3.71
C LYS A 44 -5.37 -18.22 4.86
N ALA A 45 -4.88 -18.54 6.06
CA ALA A 45 -5.04 -17.68 7.23
C ALA A 45 -4.29 -16.35 7.04
N LYS A 46 -3.10 -16.41 6.44
CA LYS A 46 -2.33 -15.23 6.05
C LYS A 46 -3.04 -14.40 4.98
N CYS A 47 -3.61 -15.02 3.96
CA CYS A 47 -4.37 -14.32 2.92
C CYS A 47 -5.63 -13.63 3.49
N ASP A 48 -6.32 -14.28 4.43
CA ASP A 48 -7.47 -13.71 5.14
C ASP A 48 -7.05 -12.50 6.00
N GLN A 49 -5.92 -12.60 6.71
CA GLN A 49 -5.37 -11.50 7.50
C GLN A 49 -4.99 -10.29 6.62
N LEU A 50 -4.34 -10.53 5.48
CA LEU A 50 -3.95 -9.48 4.54
C LEU A 50 -5.16 -8.71 4.00
N THR A 51 -6.29 -9.38 3.80
CA THR A 51 -7.55 -8.71 3.37
C THR A 51 -7.99 -7.66 4.39
N VAL A 52 -7.92 -7.97 5.69
CA VAL A 52 -8.25 -7.02 6.76
C VAL A 52 -7.25 -5.85 6.76
N VAL A 53 -5.95 -6.15 6.71
CA VAL A 53 -4.88 -5.13 6.70
C VAL A 53 -5.04 -4.16 5.52
N TYR A 54 -5.30 -4.67 4.31
CA TYR A 54 -5.45 -3.82 3.14
C TYR A 54 -6.76 -3.02 3.15
N LYS A 55 -7.82 -3.55 3.75
CA LYS A 55 -9.06 -2.77 3.98
C LYS A 55 -8.79 -1.58 4.90
N GLU A 56 -8.04 -1.77 5.99
CA GLU A 56 -7.67 -0.69 6.90
C GLU A 56 -6.71 0.31 6.27
N ARG A 57 -5.68 -0.16 5.54
CA ARG A 57 -4.73 0.71 4.83
C ARG A 57 -5.44 1.53 3.74
N LYS A 58 -6.32 0.91 2.95
CA LYS A 58 -7.12 1.59 1.91
C LYS A 58 -8.09 2.60 2.51
N GLY A 59 -8.65 2.33 3.70
CA GLY A 59 -9.55 3.24 4.40
C GLY A 59 -8.93 4.58 4.82
N LYS A 60 -7.60 4.72 4.76
CA LYS A 60 -6.88 5.97 5.03
C LYS A 60 -6.82 6.93 3.85
N PHE A 61 -7.20 6.48 2.65
CA PHE A 61 -7.21 7.27 1.43
C PHE A 61 -8.59 7.89 1.17
N THR A 62 -8.63 8.95 0.36
CA THR A 62 -9.88 9.54 -0.15
C THR A 62 -10.61 8.58 -1.09
N ALA A 63 -11.91 8.79 -1.32
CA ALA A 63 -12.69 7.92 -2.19
C ALA A 63 -12.16 7.84 -3.64
N GLU A 64 -11.55 8.92 -4.16
CA GLU A 64 -10.90 8.92 -5.47
C GLU A 64 -9.63 8.07 -5.48
N GLU A 65 -8.76 8.25 -4.48
CA GLU A 65 -7.54 7.45 -4.33
C GLU A 65 -7.86 5.97 -4.10
N GLN A 66 -8.92 5.64 -3.35
CA GLN A 66 -9.35 4.26 -3.16
C GLN A 66 -9.77 3.60 -4.47
N LYS A 67 -10.54 4.30 -5.32
CA LYS A 67 -10.89 3.82 -6.66
C LYS A 67 -9.67 3.66 -7.55
N GLU A 68 -8.70 4.56 -7.41
CA GLU A 68 -7.44 4.48 -8.13
C GLU A 68 -6.63 3.25 -7.72
N VAL A 69 -6.49 3.00 -6.41
CA VAL A 69 -5.84 1.78 -5.88
C VAL A 69 -6.54 0.53 -6.43
N GLU A 70 -7.86 0.43 -6.35
CA GLU A 70 -8.61 -0.73 -6.86
C GLU A 70 -8.35 -0.98 -8.34
N LYS A 71 -8.42 0.08 -9.16
CA LYS A 71 -8.17 -0.01 -10.59
C LYS A 71 -6.73 -0.47 -10.87
N ARG A 72 -5.75 0.15 -10.22
CA ARG A 72 -4.32 -0.18 -10.43
C ARG A 72 -3.99 -1.59 -9.96
N VAL A 73 -4.53 -2.02 -8.81
CA VAL A 73 -4.32 -3.38 -8.27
C VAL A 73 -4.85 -4.42 -9.25
N LEU A 74 -6.08 -4.25 -9.76
CA LEU A 74 -6.64 -5.18 -10.74
C LEU A 74 -5.77 -5.27 -11.99
N THR A 75 -5.40 -4.14 -12.59
CA THR A 75 -4.57 -4.12 -13.80
C THR A 75 -3.22 -4.79 -13.58
N LYS A 76 -2.45 -4.36 -12.57
CA LYS A 76 -1.11 -4.90 -12.29
C LYS A 76 -1.16 -6.38 -11.91
N PHE A 77 -2.18 -6.82 -11.16
CA PHE A 77 -2.34 -8.22 -10.80
C PHE A 77 -2.53 -9.11 -12.02
N PHE A 78 -3.39 -8.72 -12.98
CA PHE A 78 -3.57 -9.52 -14.20
C PHE A 78 -2.30 -9.57 -15.06
N GLU A 79 -1.59 -8.45 -15.19
CA GLU A 79 -0.31 -8.39 -15.91
C GLU A 79 0.74 -9.32 -15.28
N GLU A 80 0.93 -9.23 -13.96
CA GLU A 80 1.91 -10.06 -13.27
C GLU A 80 1.51 -11.54 -13.23
N MET A 81 0.23 -11.87 -13.04
CA MET A 81 -0.25 -13.26 -13.10
C MET A 81 -0.10 -13.87 -14.49
N ALA A 82 -0.25 -13.09 -15.56
CA ALA A 82 0.04 -13.56 -16.92
C ALA A 82 1.52 -13.94 -17.05
N LEU A 83 2.44 -13.11 -16.53
CA LEU A 83 3.87 -13.40 -16.51
C LEU A 83 4.22 -14.64 -15.68
N VAL A 84 3.58 -14.82 -14.52
CA VAL A 84 3.76 -16.01 -13.67
C VAL A 84 3.30 -17.27 -14.40
N LYS A 85 2.13 -17.24 -15.06
CA LYS A 85 1.59 -18.36 -15.84
C LYS A 85 2.47 -18.72 -17.05
N GLU A 86 2.96 -17.72 -17.77
CA GLU A 86 3.89 -17.93 -18.89
C GLU A 86 5.22 -18.56 -18.42
N LYS A 87 5.76 -18.11 -17.29
CA LYS A 87 6.95 -18.74 -16.66
C LYS A 87 6.66 -20.18 -16.23
N ALA A 88 5.47 -20.47 -15.69
CA ALA A 88 5.09 -21.82 -15.29
C ALA A 88 4.92 -22.77 -16.50
N LYS A 89 4.35 -22.29 -17.61
CA LYS A 89 4.24 -23.05 -18.86
C LYS A 89 5.59 -23.41 -19.46
N LYS A 90 6.56 -22.48 -19.45
CA LYS A 90 7.92 -22.73 -19.97
C LYS A 90 8.77 -23.68 -19.13
N LYS A 91 8.35 -23.97 -17.88
CA LYS A 91 9.03 -24.92 -16.98
C LYS A 91 8.45 -26.34 -17.04
N LYS A 92 7.37 -26.57 -17.80
CA LYS A 92 6.82 -27.89 -18.12
C LYS A 92 7.30 -28.31 -19.50
#